data_AF-A0ABC7ZMR3-F1
#
_entry.id   AF-A0ABC7ZMR3-F1
#
_cell.length_a   1.000
_cell.length_b   1.000
_cell.length_c   1.000
_cell.angle_alpha   90.00
_cell.angle_beta   90.00
_cell.angle_gamma   90.00
#
_symmetry.space_group_name_H-M   'P 1'
#
loop_
_entity.id
_entity.type
_entity.pdbx_description
1 polymer ?
#
loop_
_entity_poly.entity_id
_entity_poly.type
_entity_poly.pdbx_seq_one_letter_code
_entity_poly.pdbx_strand_id
1 'polypeptide(L)'
;MKNNKAFYRSALATAIVMALSAPAFAADNAVSTTPVTLDKDKTTLDQDVVINGDKKITAVTIETSDSDKDLNVTFGGHDITAASTVNQDFVEGVKVSGNKNVVINATDSTITAQGEGTYVRTAMVIDSTGDVVVNGGNFVAKNEKGSATGISLEGAQGNNVTLNGTTINAQGNKSSSNASTAIFAQKG
;
A
#
# COMPACT_ATOMS: atom_id res chain seq x y z
N MET A 1 12.65 30.41 70.13
CA MET A 1 12.57 30.21 68.67
C MET A 1 12.50 28.73 68.35
N LYS A 2 11.35 28.24 67.89
CA LYS A 2 11.18 27.08 67.00
C LYS A 2 9.78 27.22 66.39
N ASN A 3 9.75 27.61 65.11
CA ASN A 3 8.55 27.69 64.28
C ASN A 3 8.02 26.28 64.03
N ASN A 4 6.70 26.10 64.06
CA ASN A 4 6.06 25.22 63.08
C ASN A 4 4.62 25.69 62.82
N LYS A 5 4.39 26.15 61.59
CA LYS A 5 3.10 26.54 61.04
C LYS A 5 2.30 25.27 60.75
N ALA A 6 1.14 25.09 61.39
CA ALA A 6 0.16 24.09 60.98
C ALA A 6 -0.88 24.77 60.07
N PHE A 7 -0.72 24.59 58.76
CA PHE A 7 -1.73 24.92 57.76
C PHE A 7 -2.80 23.83 57.77
N TYR A 8 -3.98 24.11 58.33
CA TYR A 8 -5.17 23.31 58.07
C TYR A 8 -5.74 23.72 56.70
N ARG A 9 -5.44 22.93 55.67
CA ARG A 9 -6.07 23.07 54.35
C ARG A 9 -7.28 22.15 54.29
N SER A 10 -8.41 22.75 53.97
CA SER A 10 -9.70 22.16 53.62
C SER A 10 -9.58 20.90 52.76
N ALA A 11 -10.19 19.80 53.22
CA ALA A 11 -10.40 18.60 52.41
C ALA A 11 -11.48 18.90 51.36
N LEU A 12 -11.05 19.19 50.13
CA LEU A 12 -11.92 19.26 48.96
C LEU A 12 -12.20 17.82 48.50
N ALA A 13 -13.42 17.34 48.73
CA ALA A 13 -13.88 16.04 48.24
C ALA A 13 -14.29 16.17 46.77
N THR A 14 -13.41 15.75 45.85
CA THR A 14 -13.73 15.64 44.43
C THR A 14 -14.22 14.21 44.14
N ALA A 15 -15.52 14.05 43.89
CA ALA A 15 -16.08 12.81 43.36
C ALA A 15 -15.81 12.73 41.86
N ILE A 16 -14.99 11.76 41.43
CA ILE A 16 -14.77 11.45 40.02
C ILE A 16 -15.88 10.50 39.58
N VAL A 17 -16.81 11.00 38.77
CA VAL A 17 -17.74 10.15 38.00
C VAL A 17 -16.92 9.51 36.88
N MET A 18 -16.62 8.22 37.01
CA MET A 18 -16.15 7.43 35.87
C MET A 18 -17.34 7.15 34.97
N ALA A 19 -17.50 7.94 33.91
CA ALA A 19 -18.28 7.50 32.77
C ALA A 19 -17.52 6.31 32.16
N LEU A 20 -18.04 5.11 32.40
CA LEU A 20 -17.60 3.89 31.75
C LEU A 20 -18.07 3.97 30.29
N SER A 21 -17.40 4.81 29.47
CA SER A 21 -17.49 4.69 28.02
C SER A 21 -16.83 3.37 27.67
N ALA A 22 -17.64 2.33 27.47
CA ALA A 22 -17.17 1.10 26.89
C ALA A 22 -16.30 1.44 25.66
N PRO A 23 -15.15 0.80 25.47
CA PRO A 23 -14.53 0.87 24.16
C PRO A 23 -15.57 0.32 23.20
N ALA A 24 -16.01 1.13 22.24
CA ALA A 24 -16.58 0.59 21.04
C ALA A 24 -15.54 -0.40 20.54
N PHE A 25 -15.85 -1.70 20.62
CA PHE A 25 -15.07 -2.70 19.93
C PHE A 25 -15.06 -2.24 18.48
N ALA A 26 -13.93 -1.68 18.04
CA ALA A 26 -13.68 -1.51 16.62
C ALA A 26 -13.96 -2.88 16.01
N ALA A 27 -14.82 -2.92 15.00
CA ALA A 27 -14.96 -4.11 14.20
C ALA A 27 -13.55 -4.60 13.88
N ASP A 28 -13.29 -5.88 14.16
CA ASP A 28 -12.09 -6.56 13.68
C ASP A 28 -11.91 -6.13 12.22
N ASN A 29 -10.88 -5.34 11.91
CA ASN A 29 -10.64 -4.86 10.55
C ASN A 29 -10.27 -6.09 9.73
N ALA A 30 -11.29 -6.76 9.21
CA ALA A 30 -11.15 -8.05 8.56
C ALA A 30 -10.18 -7.88 7.38
N VAL A 31 -9.07 -8.61 7.40
CA VAL A 31 -8.11 -8.59 6.30
C VAL A 31 -8.72 -9.31 5.09
N SER A 32 -8.65 -8.71 3.90
CA SER A 32 -9.07 -9.38 2.66
C SER A 32 -8.02 -10.40 2.26
N THR A 33 -8.43 -11.66 2.10
CA THR A 33 -7.58 -12.72 1.53
C THR A 33 -7.89 -12.99 0.06
N THR A 34 -8.68 -12.12 -0.57
CA THR A 34 -9.02 -12.18 -2.00
C THR A 34 -8.61 -10.88 -2.69
N PRO A 35 -8.22 -10.93 -3.98
CA PRO A 35 -7.92 -9.71 -4.74
C PRO A 35 -9.05 -8.69 -4.68
N VAL A 36 -8.71 -7.40 -4.64
CA VAL A 36 -9.66 -6.28 -4.62
C VAL A 36 -9.54 -5.48 -5.90
N THR A 37 -10.68 -5.10 -6.48
CA THR A 37 -10.72 -4.14 -7.58
C THR A 37 -11.21 -2.80 -7.05
N LEU A 38 -10.51 -1.73 -7.45
CA LEU A 38 -10.90 -0.34 -7.24
C LEU A 38 -11.18 0.30 -8.60
N ASP A 39 -12.30 0.96 -8.73
CA ASP A 39 -12.82 1.53 -9.97
C ASP A 39 -13.72 2.74 -9.66
N LYS A 40 -14.52 3.18 -10.63
CA LYS A 40 -15.46 4.30 -10.44
C LYS A 40 -16.53 4.05 -9.36
N ASP A 41 -16.87 2.80 -9.09
CA ASP A 41 -17.92 2.39 -8.15
C ASP A 41 -17.33 2.10 -6.76
N LYS A 42 -16.09 1.64 -6.69
CA LYS A 42 -15.33 1.46 -5.44
C LYS A 42 -13.97 2.15 -5.51
N THR A 43 -13.86 3.36 -4.98
CA THR A 43 -12.62 4.14 -5.00
C THR A 43 -11.78 4.05 -3.71
N THR A 44 -12.29 3.38 -2.68
CA THR A 44 -11.64 3.31 -1.36
C THR A 44 -11.37 1.86 -0.99
N LEU A 45 -10.14 1.60 -0.55
CA LEU A 45 -9.80 0.35 0.11
C LEU A 45 -10.24 0.44 1.58
N ASP A 46 -11.02 -0.53 2.02
CA ASP A 46 -11.72 -0.57 3.31
C ASP A 46 -11.06 -1.50 4.33
N GLN A 47 -10.02 -2.22 3.92
CA GLN A 47 -9.31 -3.21 4.72
C GLN A 47 -7.95 -3.54 4.11
N ASP A 48 -7.04 -4.07 4.92
CA ASP A 48 -5.78 -4.60 4.44
C ASP A 48 -6.03 -5.77 3.48
N VAL A 49 -5.15 -5.93 2.49
CA VAL A 49 -5.23 -7.03 1.50
C VAL A 49 -4.00 -7.89 1.65
N VAL A 50 -4.17 -9.17 1.96
CA VAL A 50 -3.07 -10.12 2.13
C VAL A 50 -3.35 -11.38 1.33
N ILE A 51 -2.67 -11.53 0.19
CA ILE A 51 -2.79 -12.68 -0.70
C ILE A 51 -1.50 -13.50 -0.64
N ASN A 52 -1.63 -14.74 -0.18
CA ASN A 52 -0.54 -15.71 -0.12
C ASN A 52 -0.84 -16.90 -1.04
N GLY A 53 0.17 -17.42 -1.74
CA GLY A 53 -0.01 -18.61 -2.56
C GLY A 53 1.24 -19.08 -3.31
N ASP A 54 1.02 -19.91 -4.32
CA ASP A 54 2.04 -20.50 -5.19
C ASP A 54 1.80 -20.19 -6.68
N LYS A 55 0.86 -19.29 -6.97
CA LYS A 55 0.44 -18.87 -8.32
C LYS A 55 0.70 -17.39 -8.54
N LYS A 56 0.39 -16.92 -9.76
CA LYS A 56 0.29 -15.50 -10.08
C LYS A 56 -0.61 -14.78 -9.07
N ILE A 57 -0.20 -13.58 -8.65
CA ILE A 57 -0.99 -12.71 -7.79
C ILE A 57 -0.98 -11.30 -8.35
N THR A 58 -2.14 -10.66 -8.37
CA THR A 58 -2.31 -9.21 -8.35
C THR A 58 -3.23 -8.93 -7.18
N ALA A 59 -2.75 -8.29 -6.10
CA ALA A 59 -3.54 -8.16 -4.88
C ALA A 59 -4.61 -7.06 -5.01
N VAL A 60 -4.27 -5.92 -5.60
CA VAL A 60 -5.20 -4.84 -5.90
C VAL A 60 -5.10 -4.43 -7.37
N THR A 61 -6.24 -4.36 -8.05
CA THR A 61 -6.34 -3.81 -9.40
C THR A 61 -7.06 -2.47 -9.34
N ILE A 62 -6.51 -1.44 -9.98
CA ILE A 62 -7.15 -0.14 -10.18
C ILE A 62 -7.53 -0.04 -11.65
N GLU A 63 -8.83 -0.10 -11.94
CA GLU A 63 -9.37 0.00 -13.29
C GLU A 63 -9.90 1.42 -13.56
N THR A 64 -9.27 2.09 -14.52
CA THR A 64 -9.60 3.48 -14.86
C THR A 64 -10.50 3.59 -16.10
N SER A 65 -10.66 2.51 -16.86
CA SER A 65 -11.29 2.47 -18.19
C SER A 65 -12.74 2.97 -18.20
N ASP A 66 -13.51 2.60 -17.18
CA ASP A 66 -14.95 2.87 -17.11
C ASP A 66 -15.28 4.25 -16.53
N SER A 67 -14.27 5.00 -16.07
CA SER A 67 -14.48 6.31 -15.47
C SER A 67 -14.73 7.37 -16.53
N ASP A 68 -15.80 8.14 -16.39
CA ASP A 68 -16.05 9.30 -17.26
C ASP A 68 -15.04 10.44 -17.05
N LYS A 69 -14.36 10.44 -15.91
CA LYS A 69 -13.42 11.47 -15.44
C LYS A 69 -12.14 10.85 -14.90
N ASP A 70 -11.22 11.69 -14.43
CA ASP A 70 -10.07 11.23 -13.65
C ASP A 70 -10.55 10.50 -12.39
N LEU A 71 -9.89 9.40 -12.06
CA LEU A 71 -10.21 8.57 -10.89
C LEU A 71 -9.39 9.03 -9.68
N ASN A 72 -10.00 9.10 -8.50
CA ASN A 72 -9.29 9.41 -7.25
C ASN A 72 -9.49 8.26 -6.26
N VAL A 73 -8.43 7.49 -6.03
CA VAL A 73 -8.41 6.28 -5.20
C VAL A 73 -7.76 6.58 -3.85
N THR A 74 -8.25 5.96 -2.78
CA THR A 74 -7.68 6.10 -1.43
C THR A 74 -7.45 4.74 -0.79
N PHE A 75 -6.23 4.49 -0.31
CA PHE A 75 -5.91 3.26 0.43
C PHE A 75 -6.18 3.36 1.93
N GLY A 76 -6.41 4.56 2.47
CA GLY A 76 -6.86 4.74 3.84
C GLY A 76 -5.86 4.31 4.92
N GLY A 77 -4.57 4.20 4.58
CA GLY A 77 -3.54 3.64 5.46
C GLY A 77 -3.54 2.11 5.53
N HIS A 78 -4.36 1.43 4.72
CA HIS A 78 -4.37 -0.02 4.64
C HIS A 78 -3.16 -0.56 3.88
N ASP A 79 -2.63 -1.69 4.36
CA ASP A 79 -1.51 -2.37 3.74
C ASP A 79 -1.97 -3.37 2.67
N ILE A 80 -1.16 -3.51 1.62
CA ILE A 80 -1.39 -4.44 0.52
C ILE A 80 -0.19 -5.38 0.45
N THR A 81 -0.41 -6.68 0.54
CA THR A 81 0.63 -7.71 0.48
C THR A 81 0.27 -8.80 -0.52
N ALA A 82 1.09 -8.94 -1.56
CA ALA A 82 1.13 -10.07 -2.46
C ALA A 82 2.38 -10.91 -2.17
N ALA A 83 2.21 -12.14 -1.68
CA ALA A 83 3.33 -13.04 -1.43
C ALA A 83 3.12 -14.38 -2.15
N SER A 84 4.05 -14.75 -3.03
CA SER A 84 3.94 -16.03 -3.75
C SER A 84 5.27 -16.69 -4.04
N THR A 85 5.28 -18.02 -3.95
CA THR A 85 6.41 -18.88 -4.35
C THR A 85 6.34 -19.30 -5.82
N VAL A 86 5.46 -18.68 -6.62
CA VAL A 86 5.39 -18.94 -8.07
C VAL A 86 6.74 -18.69 -8.72
N ASN A 87 7.22 -19.65 -9.50
CA ASN A 87 8.58 -19.58 -10.05
C ASN A 87 8.66 -18.82 -11.37
N GLN A 88 7.68 -19.00 -12.27
CA GLN A 88 7.65 -18.43 -13.62
C GLN A 88 6.31 -17.72 -13.90
N ASP A 89 5.94 -16.80 -13.00
CA ASP A 89 4.82 -15.89 -13.20
C ASP A 89 5.01 -14.66 -12.32
N PHE A 90 4.18 -13.64 -12.52
CA PHE A 90 4.31 -12.35 -11.85
C PHE A 90 3.62 -12.33 -10.48
N VAL A 91 4.18 -11.52 -9.58
CA VAL A 91 3.59 -11.20 -8.28
C VAL A 91 3.53 -9.69 -8.16
N GLU A 92 2.32 -9.17 -8.10
CA GLU A 92 2.02 -7.75 -8.18
C GLU A 92 1.24 -7.31 -6.93
N GLY A 93 1.71 -6.26 -6.25
CA GLY A 93 0.96 -5.64 -5.16
C GLY A 93 -0.25 -4.90 -5.71
N VAL A 94 0.01 -3.87 -6.51
CA VAL A 94 -1.00 -3.06 -7.19
C VAL A 94 -0.78 -3.13 -8.71
N LYS A 95 -1.86 -3.23 -9.49
CA LYS A 95 -1.85 -3.01 -10.93
C LYS A 95 -2.78 -1.86 -11.30
N VAL A 96 -2.31 -0.92 -12.12
CA VAL A 96 -3.08 0.24 -12.61
C VAL A 96 -3.28 0.12 -14.10
N SER A 97 -4.53 -0.04 -14.51
CA SER A 97 -4.93 -0.32 -15.89
C SER A 97 -5.98 0.65 -16.41
N GLY A 98 -6.16 0.66 -17.73
CA GLY A 98 -7.14 1.49 -18.43
C GLY A 98 -6.54 2.70 -19.12
N ASN A 99 -7.30 3.77 -19.24
CA ASN A 99 -6.95 4.92 -20.08
C ASN A 99 -7.27 6.28 -19.49
N LYS A 100 -7.74 6.35 -18.23
CA LYS A 100 -8.01 7.62 -17.55
C LYS A 100 -6.91 7.93 -16.56
N ASN A 101 -6.76 9.22 -16.25
CA ASN A 101 -5.83 9.63 -15.23
C ASN A 101 -6.31 9.13 -13.88
N VAL A 102 -5.36 8.86 -12.99
CA VAL A 102 -5.67 8.43 -11.63
C VAL A 102 -4.75 9.10 -10.60
N VAL A 103 -5.36 9.51 -9.50
CA VAL A 103 -4.68 9.92 -8.28
C VAL A 103 -4.83 8.81 -7.25
N ILE A 104 -3.71 8.31 -6.73
CA ILE A 104 -3.64 7.26 -5.72
C ILE A 104 -3.16 7.90 -4.42
N ASN A 105 -4.03 7.95 -3.42
CA ASN A 105 -3.71 8.44 -2.09
C ASN A 105 -3.33 7.26 -1.19
N ALA A 106 -2.03 7.05 -1.05
CA ALA A 106 -1.41 5.91 -0.37
C ALA A 106 -0.64 6.32 0.91
N THR A 107 -0.86 7.52 1.44
CA THR A 107 -0.27 7.95 2.71
C THR A 107 -0.48 6.90 3.80
N ASP A 108 0.59 6.61 4.53
CA ASP A 108 0.66 5.59 5.59
C ASP A 108 0.41 4.13 5.16
N SER A 109 0.18 3.85 3.87
CA SER A 109 0.07 2.49 3.33
C SER A 109 1.41 1.92 2.88
N THR A 110 1.62 0.63 3.14
CA THR A 110 2.71 -0.17 2.56
C THR A 110 2.16 -1.15 1.53
N ILE A 111 2.74 -1.11 0.33
CA ILE A 111 2.40 -1.98 -0.79
C ILE A 111 3.56 -2.94 -1.02
N THR A 112 3.34 -4.22 -0.79
CA THR A 112 4.38 -5.26 -0.81
C THR A 112 4.11 -6.29 -1.90
N ALA A 113 5.13 -6.57 -2.72
CA ALA A 113 5.20 -7.76 -3.57
C ALA A 113 6.43 -8.59 -3.20
N GLN A 114 6.24 -9.84 -2.80
CA GLN A 114 7.34 -10.66 -2.30
C GLN A 114 7.20 -12.16 -2.58
N GLY A 115 8.27 -12.90 -2.22
CA GLY A 115 8.35 -14.34 -2.34
C GLY A 115 9.48 -14.77 -3.30
N GLU A 116 9.87 -16.03 -3.21
CA GLU A 116 11.03 -16.56 -3.92
C GLU A 116 10.66 -17.23 -5.25
N GLY A 117 11.43 -16.97 -6.30
CA GLY A 117 11.13 -17.42 -7.67
C GLY A 117 11.89 -16.62 -8.72
N THR A 118 11.91 -17.15 -9.95
CA THR A 118 12.74 -16.61 -11.02
C THR A 118 12.18 -15.29 -11.60
N TYR A 119 10.86 -15.17 -11.69
CA TYR A 119 10.19 -13.98 -12.25
C TYR A 119 10.16 -12.81 -11.27
N VAL A 120 9.93 -11.60 -11.81
CA VAL A 120 9.97 -10.35 -11.05
C VAL A 120 8.80 -10.21 -10.08
N ARG A 121 9.09 -9.62 -8.92
CA ARG A 121 8.09 -9.20 -7.91
C ARG A 121 7.96 -7.70 -8.04
N THR A 122 6.76 -7.20 -8.30
CA THR A 122 6.56 -5.78 -8.58
C THR A 122 5.57 -5.17 -7.60
N ALA A 123 5.97 -4.19 -6.80
CA ALA A 123 5.05 -3.57 -5.85
C ALA A 123 3.90 -2.86 -6.57
N MET A 124 4.18 -2.16 -7.67
CA MET A 124 3.17 -1.56 -8.54
C MET A 124 3.51 -1.69 -10.03
N VAL A 125 2.55 -2.17 -10.82
CA VAL A 125 2.61 -2.18 -12.29
C VAL A 125 1.64 -1.14 -12.84
N ILE A 126 2.10 -0.32 -13.79
CA ILE A 126 1.28 0.67 -14.48
C ILE A 126 1.30 0.33 -15.97
N ASP A 127 0.21 -0.25 -16.47
CA ASP A 127 -0.02 -0.45 -17.91
C ASP A 127 -1.12 0.47 -18.47
N SER A 128 -1.79 1.24 -17.60
CA SER A 128 -2.70 2.33 -17.99
C SER A 128 -2.04 3.27 -18.99
N THR A 129 -2.81 3.91 -19.87
CA THR A 129 -2.30 4.99 -20.75
C THR A 129 -2.52 6.39 -20.16
N GLY A 130 -3.24 6.51 -19.06
CA GLY A 130 -3.47 7.78 -18.37
C GLY A 130 -2.30 8.20 -17.48
N ASP A 131 -2.35 9.44 -17.02
CA ASP A 131 -1.41 9.97 -16.04
C ASP A 131 -1.66 9.32 -14.66
N VAL A 132 -0.59 9.02 -13.93
CA VAL A 132 -0.67 8.44 -12.59
C VAL A 132 0.01 9.37 -11.58
N VAL A 133 -0.73 9.82 -10.59
CA VAL A 133 -0.21 10.57 -9.45
C VAL A 133 -0.30 9.70 -8.21
N VAL A 134 0.81 9.54 -7.48
CA VAL A 134 0.85 8.83 -6.20
C VAL A 134 1.19 9.82 -5.10
N ASN A 135 0.33 9.92 -4.09
CA ASN A 135 0.55 10.72 -2.89
C ASN A 135 0.84 9.80 -1.71
N GLY A 136 2.06 9.87 -1.18
CA GLY A 136 2.53 9.01 -0.10
C GLY A 136 2.91 7.60 -0.58
N GLY A 137 2.73 6.61 0.30
CA GLY A 137 2.96 5.20 0.03
C GLY A 137 4.40 4.73 0.23
N ASN A 138 4.52 3.50 0.71
CA ASN A 138 5.78 2.75 0.79
C ASN A 138 5.70 1.50 -0.10
N PHE A 139 6.39 1.52 -1.24
CA PHE A 139 6.39 0.43 -2.22
C PHE A 139 7.57 -0.51 -1.99
N VAL A 140 7.28 -1.72 -1.52
CA VAL A 140 8.27 -2.72 -1.12
C VAL A 140 8.22 -3.91 -2.08
N ALA A 141 9.36 -4.25 -2.67
CA ALA A 141 9.49 -5.45 -3.49
C ALA A 141 10.66 -6.30 -2.99
N LYS A 142 10.44 -7.61 -2.80
CA LYS A 142 11.47 -8.53 -2.29
C LYS A 142 11.50 -9.83 -3.06
N ASN A 143 12.69 -10.23 -3.51
CA ASN A 143 12.90 -11.48 -4.21
C ASN A 143 14.38 -11.89 -4.11
N GLU A 144 14.75 -12.79 -3.20
CA GLU A 144 16.16 -13.17 -3.05
C GLU A 144 16.68 -14.03 -4.21
N LYS A 145 15.80 -14.71 -4.94
CA LYS A 145 16.11 -15.60 -6.07
C LYS A 145 16.22 -14.88 -7.41
N GLY A 146 15.31 -13.97 -7.72
CA GLY A 146 15.18 -13.26 -8.99
C GLY A 146 15.17 -11.73 -8.83
N SER A 147 14.43 -11.03 -9.69
CA SER A 147 14.31 -9.57 -9.65
C SER A 147 13.16 -9.09 -8.74
N ALA A 148 13.34 -7.92 -8.15
CA ALA A 148 12.32 -7.16 -7.43
C ALA A 148 12.29 -5.73 -7.98
N THR A 149 11.08 -5.26 -8.29
CA THR A 149 10.82 -3.95 -8.86
C THR A 149 9.85 -3.17 -7.97
N GLY A 150 10.16 -1.91 -7.65
CA GLY A 150 9.22 -1.05 -6.96
C GLY A 150 8.02 -0.72 -7.84
N ILE A 151 8.24 0.14 -8.84
CA ILE A 151 7.21 0.59 -9.80
C ILE A 151 7.65 0.26 -11.23
N SER A 152 6.80 -0.39 -12.01
CA SER A 152 7.03 -0.73 -13.43
C SER A 152 6.11 0.08 -14.35
N LEU A 153 6.68 0.73 -15.37
CA LEU A 153 5.97 1.60 -16.33
C LEU A 153 5.83 0.91 -17.69
N GLU A 154 4.75 0.16 -17.86
CA GLU A 154 4.53 -0.79 -18.96
C GLU A 154 3.55 -0.26 -20.02
N GLY A 155 2.98 0.94 -19.83
CA GLY A 155 2.07 1.55 -20.81
C GLY A 155 2.73 1.71 -22.19
N ALA A 156 2.06 1.28 -23.26
CA ALA A 156 2.65 1.18 -24.60
C ALA A 156 3.18 2.52 -25.15
N GLN A 157 2.57 3.64 -24.78
CA GLN A 157 2.93 4.99 -25.26
C GLN A 157 3.81 5.78 -24.27
N GLY A 158 4.21 5.16 -23.16
CA GLY A 158 4.78 5.89 -22.02
C GLY A 158 3.69 6.43 -21.08
N ASN A 159 4.12 6.88 -19.90
CA ASN A 159 3.25 7.35 -18.82
C ASN A 159 3.85 8.60 -18.19
N ASN A 160 3.02 9.59 -17.86
CA ASN A 160 3.41 10.57 -16.86
C ASN A 160 3.14 9.97 -15.49
N VAL A 161 4.18 9.84 -14.67
CA VAL A 161 4.07 9.37 -13.30
C VAL A 161 4.66 10.40 -12.35
N THR A 162 3.85 10.82 -11.39
CA THR A 162 4.24 11.77 -10.34
C THR A 162 4.22 11.08 -8.98
N LEU A 163 5.33 11.13 -8.25
CA LEU A 163 5.48 10.51 -6.93
C LEU A 163 5.70 11.60 -5.87
N ASN A 164 4.68 11.86 -5.05
CA ASN A 164 4.67 12.92 -4.05
C ASN A 164 4.84 12.34 -2.65
N GLY A 165 6.05 12.43 -2.09
CA GLY A 165 6.33 11.88 -0.76
C GLY A 165 6.29 10.35 -0.70
N THR A 166 6.59 9.69 -1.81
CA THR A 166 6.58 8.22 -1.94
C THR A 166 7.94 7.62 -1.57
N THR A 167 7.91 6.50 -0.85
CA THR A 167 9.10 5.68 -0.58
C THR A 167 9.08 4.42 -1.45
N ILE A 168 10.24 4.03 -1.99
CA ILE A 168 10.39 2.79 -2.76
C ILE A 168 11.57 2.00 -2.21
N ASN A 169 11.37 0.71 -1.96
CA ASN A 169 12.36 -0.22 -1.45
C ASN A 169 12.30 -1.56 -2.22
N ALA A 170 13.15 -1.70 -3.24
CA ALA A 170 13.24 -2.91 -4.07
C ALA A 170 14.52 -3.68 -3.74
N GLN A 171 14.37 -4.95 -3.37
CA GLN A 171 15.46 -5.84 -2.94
C GLN A 171 15.35 -7.18 -3.66
N GLY A 172 15.99 -7.26 -4.83
CA GLY A 172 16.13 -8.48 -5.60
C GLY A 172 17.42 -9.23 -5.25
N ASN A 173 17.70 -10.29 -6.02
CA ASN A 173 18.92 -11.06 -5.89
C ASN A 173 20.17 -10.20 -6.10
N LYS A 174 20.95 -9.98 -5.03
CA LYS A 174 22.20 -9.21 -5.06
C LYS A 174 23.24 -9.68 -6.07
N SER A 175 23.13 -10.90 -6.57
CA SER A 175 24.06 -11.51 -7.51
C SER A 175 23.82 -11.05 -8.96
N SER A 176 22.68 -10.39 -9.23
CA SER A 176 22.39 -9.78 -10.52
C SER A 176 22.40 -8.26 -10.41
N SER A 177 23.08 -7.60 -11.35
CA SER A 177 23.26 -6.14 -11.37
C SER A 177 21.96 -5.36 -11.56
N ASN A 178 20.93 -5.98 -12.14
CA ASN A 178 19.64 -5.37 -12.45
C ASN A 178 18.46 -5.95 -11.64
N ALA A 179 18.73 -6.81 -10.65
CA ALA A 179 17.66 -7.47 -9.91
C ALA A 179 16.95 -6.55 -8.91
N SER A 180 17.56 -5.47 -8.46
CA SER A 180 16.93 -4.51 -7.55
C SER A 180 16.66 -3.21 -8.29
N THR A 181 15.41 -3.00 -8.72
CA THR A 181 15.04 -1.84 -9.53
C THR A 181 13.95 -1.02 -8.84
N ALA A 182 14.24 0.20 -8.40
CA ALA A 182 13.21 1.04 -7.79
C ALA A 182 12.11 1.40 -8.80
N ILE A 183 12.50 1.91 -9.98
CA ILE A 183 11.59 2.28 -11.06
C ILE A 183 12.10 1.65 -12.35
N PHE A 184 11.26 0.86 -13.01
CA PHE A 184 11.55 0.20 -14.27
C PHE A 184 10.72 0.83 -15.39
N ALA A 185 11.39 1.33 -16.44
CA ALA A 185 10.74 2.04 -17.54
C ALA A 185 11.34 1.61 -18.89
N GLN A 186 11.23 0.32 -19.21
CA GLN A 186 11.67 -0.21 -20.49
C GLN A 186 10.55 -0.08 -21.54
N LYS A 187 10.94 0.25 -22.77
CA LYS A 187 10.10 0.09 -23.97
C LYS A 187 10.71 -1.01 -24.84
N GLY A 188 9.87 -1.92 -25.31
CA GLY A 188 10.24 -3.05 -26.17
C GLY A 188 10.33 -2.67 -27.63
#